data_AF-A0A9C9TJE8-F1
#
_entry.id   AF-A0A9C9TJE8-F1
#
_cell.length_a   1.000
_cell.length_b   1.000
_cell.length_c   1.000
_cell.angle_alpha   90.00
_cell.angle_beta   90.00
_cell.angle_gamma   90.00
#
_symmetry.space_group_name_H-M   'P 1'
#
loop_
_entity.id
_entity.type
_entity.pdbx_description
1 polymer ?
#
loop_
_entity_poly.entity_id
_entity_poly.type
_entity_poly.pdbx_seq_one_letter_code
_entity_poly.pdbx_strand_id
1 'polypeptide(L)'
;MLINRMRFDGAPFECKLEVGTGPSRRMFMRKFVETLGFTLLALMLLAAPAAAQGMMSGLDLTSPRMTEAEMSRAEVEALLSQATPDKPADLNRKALNGLDLSGLNFDGADMTSAYLNGTDLSDASLVGAKLDQAWGLKAVFTNANLSGANLFQAQMIDAQFDGADLSGARLASDFTRASMVGANMSGADFSADMRNQSMGMMRGVLNSADLTGADFSGANLSRAAGEFANFTDANFEGADMRRIEAAGARFDGANLDGADFADADLQSAKLDKAKGTAKNLER
;
A
#
# COMPACT_ATOMS: atom_id res chain seq x y z
N MET A 1 -38.64 -49.18 8.01
CA MET A 1 -37.59 -49.80 8.86
C MET A 1 -36.77 -48.65 9.43
N LEU A 2 -36.76 -48.51 10.77
CA LEU A 2 -36.32 -47.35 11.57
C LEU A 2 -34.91 -46.85 11.18
N ILE A 3 -34.71 -45.57 10.83
CA ILE A 3 -34.40 -44.40 11.69
C ILE A 3 -33.36 -44.68 12.80
N ASN A 4 -32.12 -44.24 12.57
CA ASN A 4 -31.09 -44.11 13.61
C ASN A 4 -30.93 -42.63 13.99
N ARG A 5 -31.27 -42.32 15.24
CA ARG A 5 -30.90 -41.09 15.98
C ARG A 5 -30.74 -41.47 17.44
N MET A 6 -29.59 -41.19 18.03
CA MET A 6 -29.35 -41.05 19.48
C MET A 6 -27.84 -40.80 19.67
N ARG A 7 -27.32 -40.04 20.64
CA ARG A 7 -27.69 -38.86 21.44
C ARG A 7 -26.38 -38.51 22.17
N PHE A 8 -26.13 -37.23 22.44
CA PHE A 8 -25.07 -36.77 23.36
C PHE A 8 -25.56 -36.85 24.81
N ASP A 9 -24.68 -37.16 25.76
CA ASP A 9 -24.85 -36.80 27.19
C ASP A 9 -23.50 -36.74 27.94
N GLY A 10 -23.27 -35.64 28.68
CA GLY A 10 -22.55 -35.59 29.97
C GLY A 10 -21.02 -35.38 30.00
N ALA A 11 -20.55 -34.21 30.46
CA ALA A 11 -19.17 -33.94 30.94
C ALA A 11 -18.89 -34.60 32.32
N PRO A 12 -17.72 -34.39 33.00
CA PRO A 12 -16.30 -34.31 32.61
C PRO A 12 -15.45 -35.41 33.31
N PHE A 13 -14.24 -35.74 32.82
CA PHE A 13 -13.32 -36.63 33.58
C PHE A 13 -12.00 -35.90 33.93
N GLU A 14 -11.92 -35.49 35.21
CA GLU A 14 -10.67 -35.20 35.91
C GLU A 14 -9.83 -36.48 36.05
N CYS A 15 -8.56 -36.41 35.67
CA CYS A 15 -7.59 -37.48 35.93
C CYS A 15 -6.80 -37.13 37.20
N LYS A 16 -7.07 -37.84 38.30
CA LYS A 16 -6.32 -37.72 39.56
C LYS A 16 -5.01 -38.52 39.48
N LEU A 17 -3.90 -37.85 39.79
CA LEU A 17 -2.59 -38.44 40.08
C LEU A 17 -2.62 -39.03 41.50
N GLU A 18 -2.35 -40.33 41.65
CA GLU A 18 -2.00 -40.94 42.93
C GLU A 18 -0.48 -41.01 43.08
N VAL A 19 0.04 -40.41 44.16
CA VAL A 19 1.46 -40.45 44.53
C VAL A 19 1.63 -41.47 45.65
N GLY A 20 2.19 -42.64 45.31
CA GLY A 20 2.58 -43.66 46.28
C GLY A 20 3.95 -43.36 46.91
N THR A 21 3.98 -43.19 48.23
CA THR A 21 5.19 -42.99 49.04
C THR A 21 5.78 -44.32 49.53
N GLY A 22 7.08 -44.55 49.33
CA GLY A 22 7.80 -45.68 49.93
C GLY A 22 9.33 -45.53 49.82
N PRO A 23 10.12 -45.68 50.92
CA PRO A 23 11.53 -45.30 50.94
C PRO A 23 12.49 -46.49 50.90
N SER A 24 13.58 -46.41 50.13
CA SER A 24 14.79 -47.20 50.42
C SER A 24 16.06 -46.53 49.88
N ARG A 25 17.11 -46.65 50.69
CA ARG A 25 18.35 -45.87 50.69
C ARG A 25 19.43 -46.49 49.82
N ARG A 26 20.25 -45.59 49.25
CA ARG A 26 21.71 -45.62 49.10
C ARG A 26 22.37 -46.83 48.41
N MET A 27 23.20 -46.47 47.43
CA MET A 27 24.60 -46.90 47.25
C MET A 27 24.83 -47.68 45.95
N PHE A 28 25.35 -47.02 44.91
CA PHE A 28 26.61 -47.41 44.25
C PHE A 28 26.93 -46.49 43.04
N MET A 29 28.23 -46.27 42.83
CA MET A 29 28.88 -45.93 41.55
C MET A 29 28.72 -44.53 40.94
N ARG A 30 29.59 -43.65 41.45
CA ARG A 30 30.52 -42.81 40.69
C ARG A 30 31.00 -43.49 39.39
N LYS A 31 30.49 -43.07 38.22
CA LYS A 31 31.17 -43.05 36.91
C LYS A 31 30.26 -42.39 35.86
N PHE A 32 30.86 -41.60 34.97
CA PHE A 32 30.27 -40.94 33.80
C PHE A 32 29.40 -39.70 34.05
N VAL A 33 30.07 -38.63 34.53
CA VAL A 33 29.76 -37.27 34.08
C VAL A 33 30.54 -37.08 32.80
N GLU A 34 29.89 -37.29 31.65
CA GLU A 34 30.21 -36.78 30.32
C GLU A 34 29.29 -37.51 29.33
N THR A 35 28.71 -36.77 28.38
CA THR A 35 27.83 -37.24 27.29
C THR A 35 26.34 -37.36 27.61
N LEU A 36 25.66 -36.25 27.87
CA LEU A 36 24.26 -35.99 27.48
C LEU A 36 23.89 -34.55 27.85
N GLY A 37 24.63 -33.62 27.26
CA GLY A 37 24.39 -32.18 27.39
C GLY A 37 24.17 -31.58 26.02
N PHE A 38 23.17 -32.04 25.27
CA PHE A 38 22.67 -31.31 24.10
C PHE A 38 21.23 -31.76 23.80
N THR A 39 20.41 -30.78 23.41
CA THR A 39 19.04 -30.92 22.87
C THR A 39 17.90 -31.12 23.86
N LEU A 40 17.55 -30.09 24.64
CA LEU A 40 16.13 -29.74 24.85
C LEU A 40 15.93 -28.32 25.46
N LEU A 41 16.32 -27.26 24.74
CA LEU A 41 15.71 -25.94 24.97
C LEU A 41 16.00 -24.99 23.78
N ALA A 42 15.22 -25.13 22.73
CA ALA A 42 15.11 -24.11 21.68
C ALA A 42 13.76 -24.24 20.97
N LEU A 43 12.66 -24.11 21.71
CA LEU A 43 11.43 -23.58 21.12
C LEU A 43 11.54 -22.05 21.22
N MET A 44 12.50 -21.48 20.47
CA MET A 44 12.40 -20.07 20.12
C MET A 44 11.18 -19.97 19.21
N LEU A 45 10.17 -19.22 19.67
CA LEU A 45 9.17 -18.68 18.78
C LEU A 45 9.90 -18.02 17.61
N LEU A 46 9.91 -18.69 16.46
CA LEU A 46 9.96 -17.99 15.20
C LEU A 46 8.61 -17.27 15.12
N ALA A 47 8.54 -16.11 15.79
CA ALA A 47 7.71 -15.04 15.30
C ALA A 47 8.24 -14.76 13.89
N ALA A 48 7.66 -15.43 12.90
CA ALA A 48 7.69 -14.92 11.55
C ALA A 48 7.33 -13.44 11.69
N PRO A 49 8.12 -12.51 11.12
CA PRO A 49 7.67 -11.15 11.07
C PRO A 49 6.27 -11.23 10.44
N ALA A 50 5.30 -10.62 11.11
CA ALA A 50 4.05 -10.26 10.48
C ALA A 50 4.38 -9.18 9.43
N ALA A 51 5.19 -9.54 8.43
CA ALA A 51 5.23 -8.88 7.16
C ALA A 51 3.79 -8.96 6.69
N ALA A 52 3.18 -7.79 6.48
CA ALA A 52 1.87 -7.62 5.92
C ALA A 52 1.59 -8.80 4.98
N GLN A 53 0.69 -9.71 5.35
CA GLN A 53 0.01 -10.54 4.37
C GLN A 53 -0.47 -9.53 3.35
N GLY A 54 0.24 -9.44 2.21
CA GLY A 54 -0.02 -8.40 1.23
C GLY A 54 -1.51 -8.45 0.95
N MET A 55 -2.20 -7.31 0.92
CA MET A 55 -3.66 -7.29 0.75
C MET A 55 -4.11 -8.13 -0.46
N MET A 56 -3.20 -8.30 -1.44
CA MET A 56 -3.29 -9.13 -2.65
C MET A 56 -3.17 -10.66 -2.45
N SER A 57 -2.64 -11.13 -1.32
CA SER A 57 -2.43 -12.55 -1.05
C SER A 57 -3.77 -13.25 -0.77
N GLY A 58 -4.24 -14.04 -1.74
CA GLY A 58 -5.51 -14.77 -1.66
C GLY A 58 -6.65 -14.16 -2.49
N LEU A 59 -6.41 -13.09 -3.24
CA LEU A 59 -7.37 -12.55 -4.19
C LEU A 59 -7.22 -13.22 -5.56
N ASP A 60 -8.35 -13.61 -6.16
CA ASP A 60 -8.38 -14.06 -7.55
C ASP A 60 -8.45 -12.86 -8.50
N LEU A 61 -7.27 -12.40 -8.91
CA LEU A 61 -7.09 -11.31 -9.87
C LEU A 61 -7.48 -11.71 -11.31
N THR A 62 -7.85 -12.97 -11.55
CA THR A 62 -8.28 -13.47 -12.86
C THR A 62 -9.80 -13.53 -13.01
N SER A 63 -10.55 -13.30 -11.93
CA SER A 63 -12.01 -13.31 -11.93
C SER A 63 -12.60 -12.26 -12.89
N PRO A 64 -13.80 -12.49 -13.47
CA PRO A 64 -14.42 -11.55 -14.42
C PRO A 64 -14.53 -10.11 -13.91
N ARG A 65 -14.82 -9.91 -12.61
CA ARG A 65 -14.90 -8.55 -12.04
C ARG A 65 -13.56 -7.80 -12.08
N MET A 66 -12.45 -8.53 -12.08
CA MET A 66 -11.10 -7.97 -12.09
C MET A 66 -10.56 -7.75 -13.51
N THR A 67 -11.17 -8.38 -14.53
CA THR A 67 -10.62 -8.46 -15.88
C THR A 67 -11.56 -7.96 -16.98
N GLU A 68 -12.88 -7.98 -16.76
CA GLU A 68 -13.89 -7.58 -17.74
C GLU A 68 -14.48 -6.22 -17.39
N ALA A 69 -14.87 -5.46 -18.42
CA ALA A 69 -15.67 -4.25 -18.27
C ALA A 69 -17.16 -4.59 -18.25
N GLU A 70 -17.92 -3.97 -17.37
CA GLU A 70 -19.39 -4.03 -17.35
C GLU A 70 -20.04 -3.00 -18.28
N MET A 71 -19.28 -1.98 -18.69
CA MET A 71 -19.73 -0.88 -19.55
C MET A 71 -18.83 -0.81 -20.79
N SER A 72 -19.38 -0.28 -21.88
CA SER A 72 -18.63 0.18 -23.04
C SER A 72 -18.17 1.63 -22.86
N ARG A 73 -17.12 2.04 -23.60
CA ARG A 73 -16.70 3.45 -23.69
C ARG A 73 -17.88 4.38 -24.02
N ALA A 74 -18.72 3.99 -24.98
CA ALA A 74 -19.85 4.80 -25.41
C ALA A 74 -20.89 5.01 -24.29
N GLU A 75 -21.10 4.02 -23.42
CA GLU A 75 -21.98 4.16 -22.25
C GLU A 75 -21.37 5.07 -21.19
N VAL A 76 -20.04 5.01 -21.00
CA VAL A 76 -19.31 5.95 -20.13
C VAL A 76 -19.43 7.37 -20.67
N GLU A 77 -19.16 7.60 -21.96
CA GLU A 77 -19.33 8.91 -22.60
C GLU A 77 -20.75 9.46 -22.45
N ALA A 78 -21.77 8.61 -22.65
CA ALA A 78 -23.17 8.98 -22.46
C ALA A 78 -23.47 9.37 -21.00
N LEU A 79 -22.89 8.66 -20.02
CA LEU A 79 -23.01 9.01 -18.60
C LEU A 79 -22.35 10.37 -18.30
N LEU A 80 -21.11 10.56 -18.78
CA LEU A 80 -20.34 11.80 -18.60
C LEU A 80 -21.05 13.01 -19.23
N SER A 81 -21.67 12.84 -20.40
CA SER A 81 -22.42 13.90 -21.07
C SER A 81 -23.64 14.42 -20.28
N GLN A 82 -24.11 13.64 -19.31
CA GLN A 82 -25.24 13.99 -18.44
C GLN A 82 -24.79 14.50 -17.07
N ALA A 83 -23.50 14.43 -16.76
CA ALA A 83 -22.95 14.88 -15.48
C ALA A 83 -22.97 16.41 -15.39
N THR A 84 -23.24 16.90 -14.18
CA THR A 84 -23.16 18.31 -13.82
C THR A 84 -22.39 18.47 -12.52
N PRO A 85 -21.93 19.68 -12.16
CA PRO A 85 -21.26 19.89 -10.87
C PRO A 85 -22.09 19.45 -9.64
N ASP A 86 -23.43 19.60 -9.71
CA ASP A 86 -24.34 19.19 -8.63
C ASP A 86 -24.71 17.69 -8.69
N LYS A 87 -24.47 17.05 -9.84
CA LYS A 87 -24.76 15.63 -10.08
C LYS A 87 -23.62 15.02 -10.91
N PRO A 88 -22.48 14.72 -10.27
CA PRO A 88 -21.34 14.12 -10.96
C PRO A 88 -21.70 12.74 -11.52
N ALA A 89 -20.89 12.28 -12.47
CA ALA A 89 -21.02 10.94 -13.02
C ALA A 89 -20.83 9.89 -11.92
N ASP A 90 -21.77 8.95 -11.80
CA ASP A 90 -21.71 7.85 -10.84
C ASP A 90 -21.15 6.60 -11.52
N LEU A 91 -19.89 6.32 -11.23
CA LEU A 91 -19.14 5.13 -11.63
C LEU A 91 -18.74 4.31 -10.39
N ASN A 92 -19.45 4.49 -9.27
CA ASN A 92 -19.17 3.80 -8.02
C ASN A 92 -19.23 2.28 -8.23
N ARG A 93 -18.15 1.58 -7.82
CA ARG A 93 -18.00 0.13 -7.93
C ARG A 93 -18.08 -0.41 -9.36
N LYS A 94 -18.02 0.46 -10.37
CA LYS A 94 -18.14 0.03 -11.76
C LYS A 94 -16.89 -0.68 -12.25
N ALA A 95 -17.07 -1.75 -13.01
CA ALA A 95 -16.00 -2.44 -13.71
C ALA A 95 -15.78 -1.82 -15.09
N LEU A 96 -14.66 -1.13 -15.24
CA LEU A 96 -14.23 -0.42 -16.45
C LEU A 96 -12.88 -0.98 -16.95
N ASN A 97 -12.52 -2.20 -16.52
CA ASN A 97 -11.24 -2.84 -16.78
C ASN A 97 -10.94 -2.89 -18.29
N GLY A 98 -9.73 -2.52 -18.68
CA GLY A 98 -9.27 -2.61 -20.08
C GLY A 98 -9.97 -1.68 -21.07
N LEU A 99 -10.86 -0.78 -20.63
CA LEU A 99 -11.46 0.20 -21.52
C LEU A 99 -10.45 1.27 -21.91
N ASP A 100 -10.57 1.75 -23.15
CA ASP A 100 -9.99 3.03 -23.58
C ASP A 100 -10.98 4.15 -23.22
N LEU A 101 -10.62 4.92 -22.20
CA LEU A 101 -11.30 6.09 -21.68
C LEU A 101 -10.40 7.35 -21.79
N SER A 102 -9.40 7.29 -22.66
CA SER A 102 -8.44 8.38 -22.86
C SER A 102 -9.13 9.67 -23.32
N GLY A 103 -8.64 10.80 -22.81
CA GLY A 103 -9.11 12.14 -23.15
C GLY A 103 -10.52 12.50 -22.67
N LEU A 104 -11.21 11.62 -21.93
CA LEU A 104 -12.55 11.91 -21.40
C LEU A 104 -12.49 12.81 -20.16
N ASN A 105 -13.60 13.52 -19.88
CA ASN A 105 -13.74 14.35 -18.70
C ASN A 105 -14.56 13.62 -17.61
N PHE A 106 -13.87 13.24 -16.54
CA PHE A 106 -14.36 12.65 -15.29
C PHE A 106 -14.28 13.62 -14.10
N ASP A 107 -14.28 14.93 -14.33
CA ASP A 107 -14.17 15.93 -13.26
C ASP A 107 -15.27 15.72 -12.21
N GLY A 108 -14.85 15.57 -10.95
CA GLY A 108 -15.72 15.30 -9.82
C GLY A 108 -16.45 13.96 -9.84
N ALA A 109 -16.19 13.08 -10.82
CA ALA A 109 -16.85 11.78 -10.93
C ALA A 109 -16.65 10.93 -9.67
N ASP A 110 -17.68 10.19 -9.28
CA ASP A 110 -17.57 9.19 -8.22
C ASP A 110 -17.16 7.86 -8.84
N MET A 111 -15.88 7.53 -8.72
CA MET A 111 -15.28 6.25 -9.12
C MET A 111 -14.86 5.44 -7.89
N THR A 112 -15.48 5.71 -6.73
CA THR A 112 -15.15 5.03 -5.47
C THR A 112 -15.33 3.52 -5.64
N SER A 113 -14.32 2.75 -5.29
CA SER A 113 -14.28 1.29 -5.44
C SER A 113 -14.43 0.78 -6.89
N ALA A 114 -14.23 1.62 -7.92
CA ALA A 114 -14.26 1.19 -9.31
C ALA A 114 -13.11 0.23 -9.64
N TYR A 115 -13.32 -0.65 -10.62
CA TYR A 115 -12.30 -1.54 -11.18
C TYR A 115 -11.81 -0.96 -12.51
N LEU A 116 -10.57 -0.48 -12.51
CA LEU A 116 -9.87 0.24 -13.58
C LEU A 116 -8.64 -0.55 -14.04
N ASN A 117 -8.59 -1.87 -13.82
CA ASN A 117 -7.38 -2.64 -14.12
C ASN A 117 -7.11 -2.60 -15.62
N GLY A 118 -5.92 -2.16 -16.01
CA GLY A 118 -5.53 -2.00 -17.41
C GLY A 118 -6.36 -0.98 -18.20
N THR A 119 -7.17 -0.15 -17.54
CA THR A 119 -7.93 0.92 -18.21
C THR A 119 -6.99 2.03 -18.66
N ASP A 120 -7.20 2.54 -19.87
CA ASP A 120 -6.49 3.70 -20.39
C ASP A 120 -7.28 4.98 -20.10
N LEU A 121 -6.74 5.82 -19.24
CA LEU A 121 -7.20 7.14 -18.84
C LEU A 121 -6.17 8.22 -19.22
N SER A 122 -5.32 7.94 -20.22
CA SER A 122 -4.33 8.90 -20.71
C SER A 122 -5.00 10.19 -21.16
N ASP A 123 -4.39 11.33 -20.86
CA ASP A 123 -4.89 12.68 -21.19
C ASP A 123 -6.31 12.99 -20.66
N ALA A 124 -6.89 12.15 -19.80
CA ALA A 124 -8.22 12.37 -19.23
C ALA A 124 -8.19 13.46 -18.14
N SER A 125 -9.31 14.15 -17.96
CA SER A 125 -9.51 15.07 -16.84
C SER A 125 -10.24 14.33 -15.73
N LEU A 126 -9.66 14.30 -14.53
CA LEU A 126 -10.20 13.67 -13.31
C LEU A 126 -10.11 14.68 -12.14
N VAL A 127 -10.28 15.97 -12.41
CA VAL A 127 -10.11 17.03 -11.40
C VAL A 127 -11.11 16.81 -10.27
N GLY A 128 -10.60 16.63 -9.05
CA GLY A 128 -11.43 16.36 -7.88
C GLY A 128 -12.23 15.06 -7.92
N ALA A 129 -11.91 14.13 -8.83
CA ALA A 129 -12.58 12.83 -8.91
C ALA A 129 -12.33 12.00 -7.63
N LYS A 130 -13.30 11.15 -7.29
CA LYS A 130 -13.20 10.24 -6.13
C LYS A 130 -12.84 8.84 -6.62
N LEU A 131 -11.62 8.41 -6.35
CA LEU A 131 -11.10 7.07 -6.62
C LEU A 131 -10.80 6.32 -5.33
N ASP A 132 -11.41 6.71 -4.21
CA ASP A 132 -11.26 6.03 -2.92
C ASP A 132 -11.50 4.52 -3.10
N GLN A 133 -10.56 3.70 -2.63
CA GLN A 133 -10.61 2.23 -2.71
C GLN A 133 -10.72 1.66 -4.14
N ALA A 134 -10.45 2.44 -5.18
CA ALA A 134 -10.44 1.96 -6.56
C ALA A 134 -9.30 0.97 -6.80
N TRP A 135 -9.48 0.09 -7.79
CA TRP A 135 -8.48 -0.88 -8.22
C TRP A 135 -8.01 -0.50 -9.61
N GLY A 136 -6.82 0.07 -9.74
CA GLY A 136 -6.21 0.46 -11.01
C GLY A 136 -4.91 -0.28 -11.26
N LEU A 137 -4.90 -1.61 -11.13
CA LEU A 137 -3.71 -2.40 -11.42
C LEU A 137 -3.33 -2.22 -12.88
N LYS A 138 -2.11 -1.72 -13.15
CA LYS A 138 -1.64 -1.43 -14.52
C LYS A 138 -2.54 -0.45 -15.31
N ALA A 139 -3.34 0.36 -14.62
CA ALA A 139 -4.08 1.44 -15.26
C ALA A 139 -3.11 2.49 -15.82
N VAL A 140 -3.51 3.18 -16.89
CA VAL A 140 -2.70 4.20 -17.55
C VAL A 140 -3.35 5.57 -17.34
N PHE A 141 -2.64 6.49 -16.70
CA PHE A 141 -3.03 7.87 -16.41
C PHE A 141 -2.00 8.85 -16.97
N THR A 142 -1.26 8.45 -18.00
CA THR A 142 -0.21 9.27 -18.62
C THR A 142 -0.79 10.63 -19.04
N ASN A 143 -0.16 11.72 -18.60
CA ASN A 143 -0.61 13.11 -18.79
C ASN A 143 -2.03 13.44 -18.27
N ALA A 144 -2.67 12.56 -17.51
CA ALA A 144 -4.01 12.81 -16.98
C ALA A 144 -3.97 13.92 -15.91
N ASN A 145 -5.06 14.67 -15.77
CA ASN A 145 -5.22 15.68 -14.74
C ASN A 145 -6.04 15.13 -13.57
N LEU A 146 -5.38 14.68 -12.51
CA LEU A 146 -5.95 14.25 -11.24
C LEU A 146 -5.80 15.31 -10.12
N SER A 147 -5.66 16.59 -10.47
CA SER A 147 -5.50 17.64 -9.46
C SER A 147 -6.67 17.64 -8.48
N GLY A 148 -6.34 17.64 -7.18
CA GLY A 148 -7.31 17.56 -6.08
C GLY A 148 -8.11 16.26 -6.00
N ALA A 149 -7.80 15.23 -6.79
CA ALA A 149 -8.49 13.94 -6.72
C ALA A 149 -8.22 13.23 -5.39
N ASN A 150 -9.11 12.30 -5.02
CA ASN A 150 -8.95 11.46 -3.83
C ASN A 150 -8.72 10.01 -4.24
N LEU A 151 -7.55 9.46 -3.90
CA LEU A 151 -7.17 8.09 -4.18
C LEU A 151 -7.02 7.28 -2.88
N PHE A 152 -7.60 7.72 -1.77
CA PHE A 152 -7.43 7.06 -0.47
C PHE A 152 -7.73 5.55 -0.53
N GLN A 153 -6.77 4.74 -0.11
CA GLN A 153 -6.79 3.27 -0.18
C GLN A 153 -6.91 2.64 -1.57
N ALA A 154 -6.72 3.40 -2.65
CA ALA A 154 -6.68 2.83 -3.99
C ALA A 154 -5.49 1.87 -4.16
N GLN A 155 -5.65 0.89 -5.05
CA GLN A 155 -4.63 -0.07 -5.44
C GLN A 155 -4.16 0.26 -6.86
N MET A 156 -3.04 0.97 -6.98
CA MET A 156 -2.47 1.48 -8.23
C MET A 156 -1.12 0.80 -8.54
N ILE A 157 -1.00 -0.47 -8.17
CA ILE A 157 0.21 -1.28 -8.37
C ILE A 157 0.49 -1.41 -9.87
N ASP A 158 1.76 -1.17 -10.26
CA ASP A 158 2.22 -1.16 -11.66
C ASP A 158 1.48 -0.17 -12.59
N ALA A 159 0.74 0.81 -12.05
CA ALA A 159 0.05 1.83 -12.84
C ALA A 159 1.04 2.86 -13.44
N GLN A 160 0.63 3.55 -14.49
CA GLN A 160 1.41 4.59 -15.17
C GLN A 160 0.77 5.96 -14.95
N PHE A 161 1.53 6.91 -14.44
CA PHE A 161 1.13 8.30 -14.17
C PHE A 161 2.19 9.26 -14.73
N ASP A 162 2.95 8.84 -15.75
CA ASP A 162 4.02 9.66 -16.31
C ASP A 162 3.44 10.99 -16.83
N GLY A 163 4.03 12.10 -16.38
CA GLY A 163 3.55 13.46 -16.69
C GLY A 163 2.17 13.83 -16.15
N ALA A 164 1.53 13.00 -15.32
CA ALA A 164 0.21 13.30 -14.75
C ALA A 164 0.28 14.46 -13.74
N ASP A 165 -0.82 15.22 -13.63
CA ASP A 165 -1.00 16.23 -12.59
C ASP A 165 -1.82 15.66 -11.43
N LEU A 166 -1.16 15.41 -10.31
CA LEU A 166 -1.72 14.95 -9.03
C LEU A 166 -1.60 16.04 -7.95
N SER A 167 -1.46 17.31 -8.34
CA SER A 167 -1.28 18.41 -7.40
C SER A 167 -2.45 18.51 -6.42
N GLY A 168 -2.13 18.64 -5.12
CA GLY A 168 -3.12 18.69 -4.04
C GLY A 168 -3.96 17.42 -3.85
N ALA A 169 -3.66 16.31 -4.54
CA ALA A 169 -4.42 15.08 -4.42
C ALA A 169 -4.18 14.35 -3.08
N ARG A 170 -5.14 13.56 -2.64
CA ARG A 170 -5.00 12.65 -1.48
C ARG A 170 -4.53 11.28 -1.95
N LEU A 171 -3.28 10.92 -1.61
CA LEU A 171 -2.54 9.79 -2.18
C LEU A 171 -2.06 8.77 -1.14
N ALA A 172 -2.80 8.58 -0.03
CA ALA A 172 -2.57 7.40 0.82
C ALA A 172 -3.13 6.14 0.16
N SER A 173 -2.37 5.64 -0.80
CA SER A 173 -2.72 4.55 -1.71
C SER A 173 -1.49 3.68 -1.97
N ASP A 174 -1.70 2.52 -2.58
CA ASP A 174 -0.59 1.65 -2.99
C ASP A 174 -0.18 1.91 -4.44
N PHE A 175 0.98 2.51 -4.63
CA PHE A 175 1.63 2.79 -5.92
C PHE A 175 2.89 1.95 -6.11
N THR A 176 2.96 0.77 -5.46
CA THR A 176 4.10 -0.13 -5.59
C THR A 176 4.42 -0.40 -7.07
N ARG A 177 5.67 -0.14 -7.47
CA ARG A 177 6.17 -0.25 -8.86
C ARG A 177 5.45 0.62 -9.90
N ALA A 178 4.68 1.63 -9.48
CA ALA A 178 4.10 2.58 -10.43
C ALA A 178 5.20 3.40 -11.14
N SER A 179 4.91 3.83 -12.36
CA SER A 179 5.70 4.86 -13.06
C SER A 179 5.02 6.21 -12.87
N MET A 180 5.76 7.21 -12.43
CA MET A 180 5.32 8.57 -12.12
C MET A 180 6.37 9.57 -12.59
N VAL A 181 7.05 9.26 -13.70
CA VAL A 181 8.17 10.05 -14.23
C VAL A 181 7.66 11.43 -14.62
N GLY A 182 8.26 12.47 -14.04
CA GLY A 182 7.88 13.86 -14.30
C GLY A 182 6.47 14.24 -13.85
N ALA A 183 5.79 13.43 -13.04
CA ALA A 183 4.47 13.75 -12.53
C ALA A 183 4.51 14.95 -11.56
N ASN A 184 3.47 15.78 -11.59
CA ASN A 184 3.30 16.88 -10.64
C ASN A 184 2.49 16.41 -9.43
N MET A 185 3.11 16.33 -8.26
CA MET A 185 2.48 15.99 -6.97
C MET A 185 2.67 17.14 -5.96
N SER A 186 2.81 18.37 -6.44
CA SER A 186 2.94 19.55 -5.58
C SER A 186 1.76 19.65 -4.60
N GLY A 187 2.06 19.82 -3.32
CA GLY A 187 1.06 19.88 -2.25
C GLY A 187 0.22 18.61 -2.04
N ALA A 188 0.55 17.48 -2.68
CA ALA A 188 -0.18 16.24 -2.50
C ALA A 188 0.00 15.65 -1.09
N ASP A 189 -0.97 14.87 -0.62
CA ASP A 189 -0.99 14.29 0.72
C ASP A 189 -0.91 12.76 0.70
N PHE A 190 0.26 12.22 0.98
CA PHE A 190 0.55 10.79 1.16
C PHE A 190 0.50 10.35 2.63
N SER A 191 0.21 11.27 3.56
CA SER A 191 0.39 11.01 4.98
C SER A 191 -0.48 9.88 5.51
N ALA A 192 0.00 9.25 6.57
CA ALA A 192 -0.71 8.17 7.21
C ALA A 192 -2.01 8.65 7.90
N ASP A 193 -3.13 7.96 7.67
CA ASP A 193 -4.32 8.13 8.51
C ASP A 193 -4.17 7.28 9.79
N MET A 194 -3.92 7.97 10.90
CA MET A 194 -3.71 7.33 12.19
C MET A 194 -5.00 6.90 12.90
N ARG A 195 -6.19 7.23 12.37
CA ARG A 195 -7.47 6.95 13.03
C ARG A 195 -7.89 5.49 12.95
N ASN A 196 -7.38 4.73 11.98
CA ASN A 196 -7.89 3.38 11.66
C ASN A 196 -6.85 2.27 11.85
N GLN A 197 -6.33 2.13 13.09
CA GLN A 197 -5.20 1.23 13.40
C GLN A 197 -5.54 -0.27 13.32
N SER A 198 -6.80 -0.68 13.44
CA SER A 198 -7.17 -2.11 13.48
C SER A 198 -6.93 -2.85 12.17
N MET A 199 -6.88 -2.11 11.05
CA MET A 199 -6.65 -2.64 9.70
C MET A 199 -5.21 -2.37 9.20
N GLY A 200 -4.32 -1.90 10.07
CA GLY A 200 -2.99 -1.44 9.71
C GLY A 200 -2.93 0.06 9.39
N MET A 201 -1.70 0.57 9.21
CA MET A 201 -1.47 1.98 8.88
C MET A 201 -1.78 2.23 7.41
N MET A 202 -2.80 3.04 7.14
CA MET A 202 -3.13 3.49 5.78
C MET A 202 -2.25 4.69 5.45
N ARG A 203 -1.37 4.57 4.47
CA ARG A 203 -0.38 5.57 4.07
C ARG A 203 -0.10 5.47 2.58
N GLY A 204 0.60 6.45 2.01
CA GLY A 204 1.17 6.33 0.68
C GLY A 204 2.26 5.27 0.66
N VAL A 205 2.18 4.36 -0.31
CA VAL A 205 3.20 3.34 -0.58
C VAL A 205 3.72 3.54 -2.00
N LEU A 206 5.00 3.86 -2.11
CA LEU A 206 5.74 4.17 -3.34
C LEU A 206 6.88 3.16 -3.55
N ASN A 207 6.80 1.99 -2.93
CA ASN A 207 7.89 1.02 -2.93
C ASN A 207 8.26 0.62 -4.36
N SER A 208 9.54 0.75 -4.69
CA SER A 208 10.08 0.49 -6.04
C SER A 208 9.41 1.29 -7.17
N ALA A 209 8.72 2.39 -6.88
CA ALA A 209 8.15 3.26 -7.91
C ALA A 209 9.25 4.06 -8.63
N ASP A 210 9.02 4.37 -9.91
CA ASP A 210 9.87 5.31 -10.66
C ASP A 210 9.28 6.72 -10.60
N LEU A 211 9.98 7.60 -9.89
CA LEU A 211 9.57 8.97 -9.56
C LEU A 211 10.61 9.97 -10.10
N THR A 212 11.33 9.57 -11.14
CA THR A 212 12.39 10.39 -11.74
C THR A 212 11.82 11.73 -12.19
N GLY A 213 12.42 12.82 -11.72
CA GLY A 213 12.02 14.19 -12.08
C GLY A 213 10.64 14.63 -11.59
N ALA A 214 9.98 13.86 -10.71
CA ALA A 214 8.67 14.21 -10.20
C ALA A 214 8.71 15.43 -9.25
N ASP A 215 7.63 16.21 -9.19
CA ASP A 215 7.51 17.37 -8.32
C ASP A 215 6.70 17.05 -7.06
N PHE A 216 7.35 17.06 -5.90
CA PHE A 216 6.77 16.90 -4.58
C PHE A 216 6.83 18.20 -3.76
N SER A 217 6.97 19.37 -4.40
CA SER A 217 7.06 20.64 -3.70
C SER A 217 5.88 20.85 -2.73
N GLY A 218 6.18 21.08 -1.45
CA GLY A 218 5.19 21.24 -0.38
C GLY A 218 4.33 20.00 -0.09
N ALA A 219 4.62 18.84 -0.68
CA ALA A 219 3.85 17.62 -0.45
C ALA A 219 4.07 17.07 0.98
N ASN A 220 3.07 16.36 1.48
CA ASN A 220 3.12 15.67 2.77
C ASN A 220 3.35 14.17 2.58
N LEU A 221 4.59 13.73 2.73
CA LEU A 221 5.02 12.33 2.71
C LEU A 221 5.26 11.76 4.11
N SER A 222 4.73 12.41 5.16
CA SER A 222 4.98 11.96 6.52
C SER A 222 4.49 10.51 6.74
N ARG A 223 5.39 9.66 7.21
CA ARG A 223 5.19 8.20 7.39
C ARG A 223 4.93 7.40 6.11
N ALA A 224 5.03 7.98 4.93
CA ALA A 224 4.91 7.24 3.67
C ALA A 224 6.01 6.16 3.56
N ALA A 225 5.75 5.12 2.77
CA ALA A 225 6.77 4.13 2.41
C ALA A 225 7.24 4.40 0.98
N GLY A 226 8.55 4.43 0.77
CA GLY A 226 9.21 4.63 -0.50
C GLY A 226 10.49 3.81 -0.58
N GLU A 227 10.47 2.59 -0.02
CA GLU A 227 11.62 1.68 -0.05
C GLU A 227 12.00 1.37 -1.50
N PHE A 228 13.29 1.47 -1.82
CA PHE A 228 13.83 1.25 -3.17
C PHE A 228 13.22 2.12 -4.28
N ALA A 229 12.48 3.19 -3.94
CA ALA A 229 11.92 4.10 -4.90
C ALA A 229 13.01 4.93 -5.60
N ASN A 230 12.79 5.28 -6.86
CA ASN A 230 13.70 6.10 -7.64
C ASN A 230 13.21 7.55 -7.69
N PHE A 231 13.70 8.39 -6.79
CA PHE A 231 13.45 9.84 -6.74
C PHE A 231 14.57 10.66 -7.39
N THR A 232 15.29 10.09 -8.37
CA THR A 232 16.38 10.80 -9.06
C THR A 232 15.85 12.10 -9.69
N ASP A 233 16.55 13.21 -9.49
CA ASP A 233 16.19 14.55 -9.97
C ASP A 233 14.80 15.06 -9.53
N ALA A 234 14.13 14.41 -8.58
CA ALA A 234 12.84 14.86 -8.06
C ALA A 234 12.96 16.16 -7.24
N ASN A 235 11.87 16.92 -7.17
CA ASN A 235 11.79 18.16 -6.41
C ASN A 235 11.04 17.97 -5.08
N PHE A 236 11.70 18.12 -3.95
CA PHE A 236 11.09 18.03 -2.60
C PHE A 236 11.08 19.37 -1.87
N GLU A 237 11.12 20.50 -2.60
CA GLU A 237 11.15 21.82 -1.98
C GLU A 237 10.03 21.98 -0.94
N GLY A 238 10.40 22.19 0.33
CA GLY A 238 9.46 22.37 1.44
C GLY A 238 8.60 21.14 1.78
N ALA A 239 8.91 19.96 1.25
CA ALA A 239 8.14 18.75 1.52
C ALA A 239 8.28 18.27 2.98
N ASP A 240 7.19 17.73 3.54
CA ASP A 240 7.22 17.05 4.84
C ASP A 240 7.52 15.57 4.63
N MET A 241 8.74 15.14 4.96
CA MET A 241 9.21 13.76 4.83
C MET A 241 9.46 13.12 6.19
N ARG A 242 8.83 13.64 7.26
CA ARG A 242 9.06 13.14 8.61
C ARG A 242 8.61 11.69 8.73
N ARG A 243 9.47 10.82 9.26
CA ARG A 243 9.22 9.39 9.41
C ARG A 243 8.96 8.64 8.11
N ILE A 244 9.36 9.19 6.96
CA ILE A 244 9.30 8.43 5.71
C ILE A 244 10.19 7.17 5.84
N GLU A 245 9.73 6.05 5.30
CA GLU A 245 10.51 4.82 5.16
C GLU A 245 11.06 4.77 3.73
N ALA A 246 12.29 5.22 3.53
CA ALA A 246 12.91 5.32 2.20
C ALA A 246 14.27 4.60 2.16
N ALA A 247 14.36 3.46 2.85
CA ALA A 247 15.53 2.60 2.81
C ALA A 247 15.82 2.15 1.36
N GLY A 248 17.08 2.25 0.95
CA GLY A 248 17.53 1.91 -0.40
C GLY A 248 17.01 2.82 -1.53
N ALA A 249 16.27 3.89 -1.21
CA ALA A 249 15.76 4.81 -2.22
C ALA A 249 16.88 5.67 -2.84
N ARG A 250 16.61 6.22 -4.03
CA ARG A 250 17.56 7.07 -4.77
C ARG A 250 17.08 8.50 -4.83
N PHE A 251 17.81 9.43 -4.24
CA PHE A 251 17.60 10.88 -4.27
C PHE A 251 18.71 11.60 -5.06
N ASP A 252 19.38 10.89 -5.97
CA ASP A 252 20.51 11.44 -6.72
C ASP A 252 20.04 12.68 -7.52
N GLY A 253 20.72 13.82 -7.37
CA GLY A 253 20.36 15.07 -8.06
C GLY A 253 19.09 15.79 -7.57
N ALA A 254 18.34 15.19 -6.65
CA ALA A 254 17.08 15.72 -6.13
C ALA A 254 17.24 17.08 -5.44
N ASN A 255 16.22 17.93 -5.53
CA ASN A 255 16.17 19.19 -4.77
C ASN A 255 15.52 18.93 -3.40
N LEU A 256 16.27 19.12 -2.31
CA LEU A 256 15.79 18.87 -0.95
C LEU A 256 15.65 20.16 -0.12
N ASP A 257 15.60 21.33 -0.77
CA ASP A 257 15.58 22.61 -0.06
C ASP A 257 14.35 22.74 0.85
N GLY A 258 14.55 22.98 2.14
CA GLY A 258 13.48 23.14 3.12
C GLY A 258 12.71 21.85 3.50
N ALA A 259 12.99 20.73 2.83
CA ALA A 259 12.40 19.42 3.12
C ALA A 259 12.72 18.97 4.55
N ASP A 260 11.79 18.31 5.24
CA ASP A 260 11.97 17.85 6.62
C ASP A 260 12.07 16.32 6.73
N PHE A 261 13.25 15.82 7.11
CA PHE A 261 13.54 14.40 7.27
C PHE A 261 13.53 13.91 8.73
N ALA A 262 12.86 14.62 9.65
CA ALA A 262 12.87 14.21 11.06
C ALA A 262 12.38 12.76 11.22
N ASP A 263 13.15 11.94 11.94
CA ASP A 263 12.90 10.51 12.15
C ASP A 263 12.76 9.67 10.86
N ALA A 264 13.25 10.13 9.70
CA ALA A 264 13.22 9.37 8.46
C ALA A 264 14.15 8.14 8.50
N ASP A 265 13.71 7.03 7.94
CA ASP A 265 14.58 5.89 7.65
C ASP A 265 15.15 6.02 6.24
N LEU A 266 16.46 6.32 6.19
CA LEU A 266 17.23 6.49 4.96
C LEU A 266 18.33 5.44 4.84
N GLN A 267 18.18 4.27 5.48
CA GLN A 267 19.20 3.23 5.46
C GLN A 267 19.55 2.86 4.00
N SER A 268 20.83 2.99 3.62
CA SER A 268 21.33 2.72 2.27
C SER A 268 20.71 3.57 1.15
N ALA A 269 20.03 4.67 1.50
CA ALA A 269 19.56 5.63 0.50
C ALA A 269 20.75 6.32 -0.18
N LYS A 270 20.60 6.66 -1.46
CA LYS A 270 21.61 7.39 -2.24
C LYS A 270 21.22 8.84 -2.36
N LEU A 271 22.13 9.75 -2.05
CA LEU A 271 21.90 11.19 -2.09
C LEU A 271 22.97 11.92 -2.93
N ASP A 272 23.57 11.24 -3.91
CA ASP A 272 24.67 11.83 -4.67
C ASP A 272 24.19 13.09 -5.40
N LYS A 273 24.89 14.20 -5.20
CA LYS A 273 24.57 15.50 -5.82
C LYS A 273 23.18 16.06 -5.45
N ALA A 274 22.57 15.59 -4.36
CA ALA A 274 21.35 16.20 -3.83
C ALA A 274 21.58 17.69 -3.49
N LYS A 275 20.63 18.54 -3.88
CA LYS A 275 20.71 20.01 -3.84
C LYS A 275 19.87 20.55 -2.67
N GLY A 276 20.05 21.84 -2.35
CA GLY A 276 19.27 22.52 -1.31
C GLY A 276 19.68 22.17 0.12
N THR A 277 19.08 22.87 1.09
CA THR A 277 19.30 22.67 2.53
C THR A 277 18.09 21.95 3.14
N ALA A 278 18.24 20.66 3.42
CA ALA A 278 17.22 19.88 4.11
C ALA A 278 17.32 20.04 5.63
N LYS A 279 16.18 19.92 6.32
CA LYS A 279 16.10 19.85 7.78
C LYS A 279 16.22 18.40 8.22
N ASN A 280 16.92 18.18 9.34
CA ASN A 280 17.04 16.87 9.98
C ASN A 280 17.62 15.77 9.07
N LEU A 281 18.50 16.17 8.15
CA LEU A 281 19.22 15.27 7.25
C LEU A 281 20.73 15.45 7.45
N GLU A 282 21.38 14.44 8.00
CA GLU A 282 22.84 14.37 8.05
C GLU A 282 23.35 13.78 6.73
N ARG A 283 24.27 14.49 6.04
CA ARG A 283 24.84 14.09 4.75
C ARG A 283 26.22 13.49 4.91
#